data_AF-A0A2V8NZA3-F1
#
_entry.id   AF-A0A2V8NZA3-F1
#
_cell.length_a   1.000
_cell.length_b   1.000
_cell.length_c   1.000
_cell.angle_alpha   90.00
_cell.angle_beta   90.00
_cell.angle_gamma   90.00
#
_symmetry.space_group_name_H-M   'P 1'
#
loop_
_entity.id
_entity.type
_entity.pdbx_description
1 polymer ?
#
loop_
_entity_poly.entity_id
_entity_poly.type
_entity_poly.pdbx_seq_one_letter_code
_entity_poly.pdbx_strand_id
1 'polypeptide(L)' 'MKSEISKILEAALKLSPEARAAIAGSLIESLDEAVDENVEAAWADEIARRVQDLDSGKAKTIPWSKARRLILSR' A
#
# COMPACT_ATOMS: atom_id res chain seq x y z
N MET A 1 18.03 -10.87 -21.62
CA MET A 1 17.19 -9.84 -20.96
C MET A 1 15.77 -9.72 -21.54
N LYS A 2 15.46 -8.91 -22.58
CA LYS A 2 14.06 -8.76 -23.04
C LYS A 2 13.39 -10.09 -23.44
N SER A 3 14.12 -10.95 -24.15
CA SER A 3 13.64 -12.29 -24.52
C SER A 3 13.45 -13.24 -23.34
N GLU A 4 14.14 -12.99 -22.21
CA GLU A 4 14.00 -13.80 -21.00
C GLU A 4 12.83 -13.32 -20.15
N ILE A 5 12.62 -12.01 -20.04
CA ILE A 5 11.44 -11.42 -19.40
C ILE A 5 10.17 -11.95 -20.05
N SER A 6 10.11 -11.95 -21.40
CA SER A 6 8.95 -12.49 -22.11
C SER A 6 8.73 -13.98 -21.82
N LYS A 7 9.79 -14.79 -21.74
CA LYS A 7 9.68 -16.23 -21.39
C LYS A 7 9.15 -16.45 -19.98
N ILE A 8 9.63 -15.66 -19.01
CA ILE A 8 9.18 -15.71 -17.61
C ILE A 8 7.70 -15.31 -17.51
N LEU A 9 7.30 -14.25 -18.20
CA LEU A 9 5.91 -13.79 -18.25
C LEU A 9 4.98 -14.86 -18.86
N GLU A 10 5.37 -15.43 -20.00
CA GLU A 10 4.63 -16.51 -20.65
C GLU A 10 4.48 -17.75 -19.75
N ALA A 11 5.51 -18.10 -18.98
CA ALA A 11 5.44 -19.19 -18.02
C ALA A 11 4.50 -18.86 -16.85
N ALA A 12 4.59 -17.65 -16.29
CA ALA A 12 3.74 -17.21 -15.19
C ALA A 12 2.25 -17.16 -15.59
N LEU A 13 1.93 -16.70 -16.80
CA LEU A 13 0.56 -16.61 -17.29
C LEU A 13 -0.14 -17.97 -17.44
N LYS A 14 0.60 -19.07 -17.54
CA LYS A 14 0.07 -20.45 -17.61
C LYS A 14 -0.32 -21.04 -16.25
N LEU A 15 0.06 -20.39 -15.15
CA LEU A 15 -0.26 -20.84 -13.80
C LEU A 15 -1.70 -20.52 -13.41
N SER A 16 -2.19 -21.12 -12.31
CA SER A 16 -3.50 -20.79 -11.75
C SER A 16 -3.55 -19.32 -11.28
N PRO A 17 -4.74 -18.71 -11.18
CA PRO A 17 -4.89 -17.34 -10.66
C PRO A 17 -4.19 -17.11 -9.32
N GLU A 18 -4.26 -18.08 -8.41
CA GLU A 18 -3.70 -18.02 -7.06
C GLU A 18 -2.16 -18.02 -7.10
N ALA A 19 -1.58 -18.91 -7.90
CA ALA A 19 -0.13 -18.98 -8.09
C ALA A 19 0.42 -17.72 -8.77
N ARG A 20 -0.32 -17.15 -9.74
CA ARG A 20 0.04 -15.86 -10.34
C ARG A 20 0.00 -14.72 -9.32
N ALA A 21 -1.02 -14.68 -8.48
CA ALA A 21 -1.14 -13.68 -7.42
C ALA A 21 0.02 -13.78 -6.42
N ALA A 22 0.42 -14.99 -6.03
CA ALA A 22 1.56 -15.21 -5.14
C ALA A 22 2.89 -14.73 -5.75
N ILE A 23 3.13 -15.02 -7.04
CA ILE A 23 4.33 -14.55 -7.76
C ILE A 23 4.31 -13.03 -7.89
N ALA A 24 3.17 -12.44 -8.27
CA ALA A 24 3.03 -10.98 -8.37
C ALA A 24 3.30 -10.30 -7.03
N GLY A 25 2.76 -10.83 -5.93
CA GLY A 25 3.02 -10.33 -4.58
C GLY A 25 4.50 -10.38 -4.21
N SER A 26 5.15 -11.52 -4.45
CA SER A 26 6.59 -11.70 -4.16
C SER A 26 7.47 -10.75 -4.99
N LEU A 27 7.11 -10.53 -6.25
CA LEU A 27 7.82 -9.58 -7.12
C LEU A 27 7.64 -8.14 -6.65
N ILE A 28 6.43 -7.76 -6.24
CA ILE A 28 6.16 -6.42 -5.68
C ILE A 28 6.94 -6.21 -4.39
N GLU A 29 6.91 -7.18 -3.47
CA GLU A 29 7.68 -7.13 -2.22
C GLU A 29 9.19 -7.04 -2.47
N SER A 30 9.70 -7.69 -3.53
CA SER A 30 11.11 -7.55 -3.91
C SER A 30 11.51 -6.16 -4.42
N LEU A 31 10.54 -5.34 -4.83
CA LEU A 31 10.76 -3.95 -5.26
C LEU A 31 10.75 -2.97 -4.09
N ASP A 32 10.23 -3.36 -2.93
CA ASP A 32 10.35 -2.58 -1.69
C ASP A 32 11.79 -2.72 -1.16
N GLU A 33 12.77 -2.19 -1.91
CA GLU A 33 14.12 -2.01 -1.41
C GLU A 33 14.10 -1.02 -0.24
N ALA A 34 14.77 -1.41 0.85
CA ALA A 34 15.00 -0.67 2.10
C ALA A 34 14.05 0.50 2.34
N VAL A 35 13.09 0.30 3.25
CA VAL A 35 12.30 1.38 3.84
C VAL A 35 13.25 2.52 4.17
N ASP A 36 13.15 3.63 3.43
CA ASP A 36 13.91 4.82 3.72
C ASP A 36 13.53 5.21 5.15
N GLU A 37 14.48 5.12 6.09
CA GLU A 37 14.23 5.40 7.51
C GLU A 37 13.61 6.79 7.70
N ASN A 38 13.85 7.71 6.75
CA ASN A 38 13.24 9.03 6.74
C ASN A 38 11.74 9.00 6.43
N VAL A 39 11.24 7.99 5.71
CA VAL A 39 9.81 7.81 5.42
C VAL A 39 9.07 7.39 6.68
N GLU A 40 9.59 6.43 7.45
CA GLU A 40 8.97 6.03 8.71
C GLU A 40 8.97 7.17 9.74
N ALA A 41 10.09 7.91 9.83
CA ALA A 41 10.16 9.10 10.68
C ALA A 41 9.15 10.18 10.25
N ALA A 42 9.05 10.45 8.94
CA ALA A 42 8.09 11.41 8.41
C ALA A 42 6.62 10.99 8.64
N TRP A 43 6.33 9.67 8.57
CA TRP A 43 5.01 9.13 8.90
C TRP A 43 4.70 9.25 10.39
N ALA A 44 5.66 8.97 11.27
CA ALA A 44 5.51 9.15 12.72
C ALA A 44 5.18 10.61 13.06
N ASP A 45 5.91 11.56 12.47
CA ASP A 45 5.67 12.99 12.64
C ASP A 45 4.29 13.42 12.13
N GLU A 46 3.86 12.90 10.97
CA GLU A 46 2.53 13.16 10.42
C GLU A 46 1.42 12.63 11.34
N ILE A 47 1.55 11.40 11.85
CA ILE A 47 0.57 10.79 12.75
C ILE A 47 0.47 11.61 14.03
N ALA A 48 1.61 11.96 14.65
CA ALA A 48 1.64 12.77 15.87
C ALA A 48 0.94 14.12 15.67
N ARG A 49 1.22 14.80 14.55
CA ARG A 49 0.55 16.06 14.21
C ARG A 49 -0.96 15.90 14.03
N ARG A 50 -1.41 14.84 13.36
CA ARG A 50 -2.86 14.59 13.14
C ARG A 50 -3.59 14.28 14.43
N VAL A 51 -2.97 13.53 15.34
CA VAL A 51 -3.51 13.27 16.68
C VAL A 51 -3.65 14.60 17.43
N GLN A 52 -2.62 15.44 17.44
CA GLN A 52 -2.69 16.75 18.09
C GLN A 52 -3.78 17.66 17.48
N ASP A 53 -3.92 17.68 16.16
CA ASP A 53 -4.98 18.44 15.48
C ASP A 53 -6.38 17.92 15.84
N LEU A 54 -6.55 16.61 16.08
CA LEU A 54 -7.80 16.02 16.57
C LEU A 54 -8.07 16.40 18.03
N ASP A 55 -7.09 16.21 18.91
CA ASP A 55 -7.21 16.47 20.35
C ASP A 55 -7.46 17.94 20.65
N SER A 56 -6.84 18.84 19.89
CA SER A 56 -7.05 20.29 19.99
C SER A 56 -8.37 20.78 19.37
N GLY A 57 -9.12 19.90 18.68
CA GLY A 57 -10.34 20.28 17.97
C GLY A 57 -10.11 21.10 16.70
N LYS A 58 -8.87 21.25 16.25
CA LYS A 58 -8.51 21.93 15.00
C LYS A 58 -8.98 21.15 13.77
N ALA A 59 -8.97 19.83 13.83
CA ALA A 59 -9.45 18.96 12.76
C ALA A 59 -11.00 18.91 12.73
N LYS A 60 -11.58 19.15 11.54
CA LYS A 60 -13.02 18.94 11.31
C LYS A 60 -13.32 17.45 11.18
N THR A 61 -13.95 16.88 12.19
CA THR A 61 -14.32 15.45 12.19
C THR A 61 -15.69 15.24 11.56
N ILE A 62 -15.94 14.00 11.13
CA ILE A 62 -17.25 13.53 10.69
C ILE A 62 -17.63 12.28 11.48
N PRO A 63 -18.92 11.97 11.64
CA PRO A 63 -19.33 10.72 12.27
C PRO A 63 -18.76 9.50 11.54
N TRP A 64 -18.35 8.48 12.29
CA TRP A 64 -17.79 7.24 11.75
C TRP A 64 -18.68 6.60 10.68
N SER A 65 -19.99 6.62 10.86
CA SER A 65 -20.94 6.08 9.87
C SER A 65 -20.83 6.74 8.50
N LYS A 66 -20.50 8.04 8.44
CA LYS A 66 -20.26 8.78 7.20
C LYS A 66 -18.88 8.46 6.62
N ALA A 67 -17.84 8.42 7.45
CA ALA A 67 -16.48 8.07 7.02
C ALA A 67 -16.43 6.65 6.42
N ARG A 68 -17.03 5.67 7.11
CA ARG A 68 -17.10 4.27 6.65
C ARG A 68 -17.73 4.13 5.26
N ARG A 69 -18.80 4.88 4.97
CA ARG A 69 -19.42 4.87 3.64
C ARG A 69 -18.47 5.38 2.55
N LEU A 70 -17.71 6.44 2.82
CA LEU A 70 -16.76 7.02 1.86
C LEU A 70 -15.55 6.12 1.60
N ILE A 71 -15.07 5.42 2.63
CA ILE A 71 -13.92 4.51 2.52
C ILE A 71 -14.27 3.27 1.69
N LEU A 72 -15.45 2.70 1.94
CA LEU A 72 -15.89 1.44 1.34
C LEU A 72 -16.66 1.61 0.02
N SER A 73 -16.85 2.83 -0.46
CA SER A 73 -17.48 3.12 -1.75
C SER A 73 -16.48 3.12 -2.92
N ARG A 74 -15.27 2.58 -2.73
CA ARG A 74 -14.26 2.43 -3.77
C ARG A 74 -14.32 1.05 -4.39
#